data_AF-A0A970TCR1-F1
#
_entry.id   AF-A0A970TCR1-F1
#
_cell.length_a   1.000
_cell.length_b   1.000
_cell.length_c   1.000
_cell.angle_alpha   90.00
_cell.angle_beta   90.00
_cell.angle_gamma   90.00
#
_symmetry.space_group_name_H-M   'P 1'
#
loop_
_entity.id
_entity.type
_entity.pdbx_description
1 polymer ?
#
loop_
_entity_poly.entity_id
_entity_poly.type
_entity_poly.pdbx_seq_one_letter_code
_entity_poly.pdbx_strand_id
1 'polypeptide(L)'
;MANRSDLKWDYDEASDILYLSFGDPVPAYGENLDDDIVLRHAIEDDAVVGLTVVGFRAMGGIDALIDRLNSLVQGLRIPLLTACAPELRANAEIGSGSG
;
A
#
# COMPACT_ATOMS: atom_id res chain seq x y z
N MET A 1 13.23 15.02 -6.08
CA MET A 1 12.28 14.38 -7.02
C MET A 1 12.39 12.88 -6.80
N ALA A 2 11.53 12.29 -5.96
CA ALA A 2 11.60 10.86 -5.67
C ALA A 2 11.13 10.06 -6.89
N ASN A 3 11.98 9.18 -7.39
CA ASN A 3 11.72 8.32 -8.54
C ASN A 3 10.68 7.25 -8.12
N ARG A 4 9.46 7.34 -8.63
CA ARG A 4 8.28 6.51 -8.25
C ARG A 4 8.39 5.02 -8.61
N SER A 5 9.58 4.48 -8.89
CA SER A 5 9.76 3.19 -9.58
C SER A 5 10.73 2.21 -8.93
N ASP A 6 11.27 2.49 -7.74
CA ASP A 6 12.15 1.53 -7.04
C ASP A 6 11.29 0.61 -6.14
N LEU A 7 10.65 -0.38 -6.75
CA LEU A 7 9.99 -1.46 -6.02
C LEU A 7 11.05 -2.49 -5.61
N LYS A 8 11.33 -2.60 -4.31
CA LYS A 8 12.17 -3.66 -3.76
C LYS A 8 11.30 -4.75 -3.16
N TRP A 9 11.62 -5.99 -3.48
CA TRP A 9 10.95 -7.15 -2.92
C TRP A 9 11.97 -8.17 -2.42
N ASP A 10 11.63 -8.85 -1.34
CA ASP A 10 12.43 -9.91 -0.73
C ASP A 10 11.48 -10.99 -0.22
N TYR A 11 11.77 -12.25 -0.54
CA TYR A 11 10.94 -13.38 -0.14
C TYR A 11 11.76 -14.34 0.73
N ASP A 12 11.33 -14.49 1.98
CA ASP A 12 11.90 -15.42 2.94
C ASP A 12 11.25 -16.80 2.76
N GLU A 13 11.97 -17.71 2.09
CA GLU A 13 11.47 -19.06 1.84
C GLU A 13 11.30 -19.89 3.12
N ALA A 14 12.06 -19.59 4.17
CA ALA A 14 12.03 -20.36 5.43
C ALA A 14 10.79 -20.02 6.26
N SER A 15 10.32 -18.78 6.16
CA SER A 15 9.17 -18.27 6.91
C SER A 15 7.90 -18.10 6.06
N ASP A 16 7.98 -18.28 4.74
CA ASP A 16 6.92 -18.00 3.77
C ASP A 16 6.41 -16.54 3.84
N ILE A 17 7.35 -15.58 3.90
CA ILE A 17 7.02 -14.15 4.03
C ILE A 17 7.55 -13.37 2.83
N LEU A 18 6.68 -12.61 2.18
CA LEU A 18 7.04 -11.66 1.12
C LEU A 18 7.05 -10.23 1.67
N TYR A 19 8.20 -9.57 1.58
CA TYR A 19 8.37 -8.15 1.88
C TYR A 19 8.39 -7.34 0.58
N LEU A 20 7.58 -6.31 0.51
CA LEU A 20 7.57 -5.31 -0.56
C LEU A 20 7.84 -3.93 0.05
N SER A 21 8.73 -3.16 -0.57
CA SER A 21 9.10 -1.80 -0.17
C SER A 21 9.03 -0.88 -1.38
N PHE A 22 8.38 0.27 -1.22
CA PHE A 22 8.22 1.27 -2.27
C PHE A 22 9.16 2.45 -2.01
N GLY A 23 10.17 2.62 -2.86
CA GLY A 23 11.14 3.70 -2.72
C GLY A 23 12.18 3.44 -1.63
N ASP A 24 12.77 4.52 -1.11
CA ASP A 24 13.81 4.45 -0.10
C ASP A 24 13.29 3.95 1.26
N PRO A 25 14.11 3.21 2.03
CA PRO A 25 13.72 2.77 3.36
C PRO A 25 13.52 3.98 4.28
N VAL A 26 12.27 4.15 4.72
CA VAL A 26 11.87 5.19 5.67
C VAL A 26 11.31 4.57 6.95
N PRO A 27 11.32 5.30 8.08
CA PRO A 27 10.62 4.88 9.28
C PRO A 27 9.13 4.65 9.01
N ALA A 28 8.67 3.44 9.26
CA ALA A 28 7.30 3.03 8.98
C ALA A 28 6.72 2.23 10.14
N TYR A 29 5.41 2.30 10.30
CA TYR A 29 4.65 1.46 11.22
C TYR A 29 3.77 0.48 10.43
N GLY A 30 3.50 -0.69 11.02
CA GLY A 30 2.70 -1.74 10.39
C GLY A 30 1.23 -1.65 10.79
N GLU A 31 0.33 -1.73 9.83
CA GLU A 31 -1.11 -1.88 10.02
C GLU A 31 -1.58 -3.20 9.40
N ASN A 32 -2.32 -4.01 10.17
CA ASN A 32 -2.88 -5.25 9.64
C ASN A 32 -4.08 -4.92 8.75
N LEU A 33 -3.92 -5.12 7.44
CA LEU A 33 -5.00 -4.97 6.47
C LEU A 33 -5.91 -6.20 6.47
N ASP A 34 -5.30 -7.37 6.69
CA ASP A 34 -5.95 -8.68 6.74
C ASP A 34 -5.12 -9.63 7.63
N ASP A 35 -5.62 -10.82 7.92
CA ASP A 35 -4.94 -11.79 8.81
C ASP A 35 -3.51 -12.10 8.35
N ASP A 36 -3.31 -12.12 7.03
CA ASP A 36 -2.06 -12.51 6.37
C ASP A 36 -1.30 -11.32 5.74
N ILE A 37 -1.86 -10.10 5.79
CA ILE A 37 -1.37 -8.94 5.04
C ILE A 37 -1.19 -7.73 5.97
N VAL A 38 0.04 -7.23 6.04
CA VAL A 38 0.42 -6.04 6.80
C VAL A 38 0.87 -4.93 5.86
N LEU A 39 0.19 -3.78 5.90
CA LEU A 39 0.63 -2.56 5.23
C LEU A 39 1.67 -1.84 6.08
N ARG A 40 2.65 -1.22 5.43
CA ARG A 40 3.62 -0.35 6.09
C ARG A 40 3.36 1.09 5.68
N HIS A 41 3.08 1.93 6.67
CA HIS A 41 2.79 3.36 6.52
C HIS A 41 3.97 4.18 7.02
N ALA A 42 4.39 5.17 6.24
CA ALA A 42 5.40 6.12 6.66
C ALA A 42 4.89 6.92 7.87
N ILE A 43 5.73 7.10 8.88
CA ILE A 43 5.35 7.86 10.08
C ILE A 43 5.10 9.34 9.77
N GLU A 44 5.76 9.88 8.73
CA GLU A 44 5.73 11.31 8.42
C GLU A 44 4.39 11.78 7.81
N ASP A 45 3.82 11.00 6.89
CA ASP A 45 2.67 11.40 6.05
C ASP A 45 1.61 10.30 5.92
N ASP A 46 1.76 9.19 6.65
CA ASP A 46 0.85 8.04 6.57
C ASP A 46 0.85 7.30 5.21
N ALA A 47 1.71 7.71 4.28
CA ALA A 47 1.81 7.13 2.95
C ALA A 47 2.20 5.65 3.01
N VAL A 48 1.58 4.81 2.18
CA VAL A 48 1.95 3.39 2.05
C VAL A 48 3.34 3.28 1.42
N VAL A 49 4.29 2.75 2.19
CA VAL A 49 5.70 2.55 1.81
C VAL A 49 6.11 1.09 1.75
N GLY A 50 5.20 0.16 2.08
CA GLY A 50 5.45 -1.25 1.85
C GLY A 50 4.29 -2.17 2.19
N LEU A 51 4.50 -3.45 1.93
CA LEU A 51 3.59 -4.54 2.24
C LEU A 51 4.40 -5.70 2.83
N THR A 52 3.85 -6.42 3.78
CA THR A 52 4.38 -7.70 4.27
C THR A 52 3.26 -8.72 4.17
N VAL A 53 3.51 -9.81 3.46
CA VAL A 53 2.53 -10.89 3.25
C VAL A 53 3.08 -12.14 3.90
N VAL A 54 2.35 -12.65 4.89
CA VAL A 54 2.66 -13.90 5.58
C VAL A 54 1.91 -15.03 4.88
N GLY A 55 2.54 -16.19 4.71
CA GLY A 55 1.92 -17.31 4.01
C GLY A 55 1.79 -17.09 2.50
N PHE A 56 2.71 -16.37 1.88
CA PHE A 56 2.59 -15.96 0.46
C PHE A 56 2.42 -17.16 -0.48
N ARG A 57 3.22 -18.21 -0.34
CA ARG A 57 3.07 -19.45 -1.09
C ARG A 57 1.82 -20.20 -0.69
N ALA A 58 1.54 -20.31 0.61
CA ALA A 58 0.36 -21.01 1.11
C ALA A 58 -0.96 -20.42 0.59
N MET A 59 -1.01 -19.10 0.40
CA MET A 59 -2.16 -18.38 -0.15
C MET A 59 -2.38 -18.66 -1.65
N GLY A 60 -1.35 -19.08 -2.38
CA GLY A 60 -1.38 -19.27 -3.84
C GLY A 60 -0.50 -18.30 -4.63
N GLY A 61 0.41 -17.58 -3.95
CA GLY A 61 1.37 -16.68 -4.58
C GLY A 61 0.75 -15.37 -5.08
N ILE A 62 1.31 -14.83 -6.16
CA ILE A 62 1.00 -13.48 -6.63
C ILE A 62 -0.44 -13.33 -7.10
N ASP A 63 -1.01 -14.36 -7.75
CA ASP A 63 -2.38 -14.32 -8.26
C ASP A 63 -3.40 -14.23 -7.12
N ALA A 64 -3.20 -15.03 -6.07
CA ALA A 64 -4.06 -15.01 -4.89
C ALA A 64 -3.91 -13.70 -4.09
N LEU A 65 -2.68 -13.16 -4.00
CA LEU A 65 -2.45 -11.85 -3.38
C LEU A 65 -3.19 -10.74 -4.13
N ILE A 66 -3.12 -10.72 -5.47
CA ILE A 66 -3.83 -9.73 -6.29
C ILE A 66 -5.34 -9.85 -6.11
N ASP A 67 -5.89 -11.06 -6.11
CA ASP A 67 -7.32 -11.29 -5.89
C ASP A 67 -7.76 -10.79 -4.50
N ARG A 68 -6.97 -11.11 -3.46
CA ARG A 68 -7.26 -10.69 -2.08
C ARG A 68 -7.16 -9.19 -1.91
N LEU A 69 -6.14 -8.53 -2.46
CA LEU A 69 -6.02 -7.07 -2.45
C LEU A 69 -7.18 -6.41 -3.21
N ASN A 70 -7.56 -6.92 -4.37
CA ASN A 70 -8.71 -6.38 -5.12
C ASN A 70 -10.03 -6.54 -4.35
N SER A 71 -10.22 -7.67 -3.68
CA SER A 71 -11.39 -7.93 -2.83
C SER A 71 -11.42 -7.02 -1.61
N LEU A 72 -10.27 -6.83 -0.95
CA LEU A 72 -10.11 -5.93 0.18
C LEU A 72 -10.39 -4.49 -0.26
N VAL A 73 -9.78 -3.99 -1.33
CA VAL A 73 -10.01 -2.62 -1.83
C VAL A 73 -11.46 -2.38 -2.26
N GLN A 74 -12.16 -3.40 -2.78
CA GLN A 74 -13.59 -3.31 -3.09
C GLN A 74 -14.50 -3.37 -1.85
N GLY A 75 -14.09 -4.08 -0.80
CA GLY A 75 -14.82 -4.18 0.47
C GLY A 75 -14.53 -3.05 1.46
N LEU A 76 -13.37 -2.42 1.32
CA LEU A 76 -12.93 -1.27 2.09
C LEU A 76 -13.66 -0.03 1.58
N ARG A 77 -14.84 0.24 2.17
CA ARG A 77 -15.33 1.60 2.38
C ARG A 77 -14.32 2.32 3.29
N ILE A 78 -13.11 2.62 2.82
CA ILE A 78 -12.17 3.40 3.61
C ILE A 78 -12.67 4.84 3.61
N PRO A 79 -12.92 5.43 4.77
CA PRO A 79 -12.97 6.88 4.89
C PRO A 79 -11.60 7.54 4.64
N LEU A 80 -10.54 6.83 4.20
CA LEU A 80 -9.28 7.47 3.78
C LEU A 80 -9.53 8.49 2.65
N LEU A 81 -10.37 8.14 1.68
CA LEU A 81 -10.80 9.08 0.64
C LEU A 81 -11.74 10.17 1.18
N THR A 82 -12.34 10.00 2.36
CA THR A 82 -13.17 11.02 3.01
C THR A 82 -12.33 12.00 3.83
N ALA A 83 -11.27 11.52 4.49
CA ALA A 83 -10.32 12.35 5.24
C ALA A 83 -9.47 13.23 4.30
N CYS A 84 -9.03 12.69 3.16
CA CYS A 84 -8.32 13.44 2.13
C CYS A 84 -9.23 14.13 1.09
N ALA A 85 -10.56 13.95 1.17
CA ALA A 85 -11.52 14.56 0.23
C ALA A 85 -11.39 16.09 0.09
N PRO A 86 -11.21 16.90 1.16
CA PRO A 86 -11.11 18.34 1.00
C PRO A 86 -9.81 18.76 0.31
N GLU A 87 -8.70 18.08 0.59
CA GLU A 87 -7.38 18.39 -0.01
C GLU A 87 -7.31 17.94 -1.47
N LEU A 88 -7.93 16.80 -1.81
CA LEU A 88 -8.06 16.35 -3.20
C LEU A 88 -8.98 17.28 -4.01
N ARG A 89 -10.07 17.79 -3.39
CA ARG A 89 -10.95 18.78 -4.02
C ARG A 89 -10.25 20.11 -4.28
N ALA A 90 -9.54 20.64 -3.27
CA ALA A 90 -8.79 21.88 -3.42
C ALA A 90 -7.72 21.81 -4.53
N ASN A 91 -7.09 20.64 -4.69
CA ASN A 91 -6.11 20.41 -5.76
C ASN A 91 -6.74 20.07 -7.13
N ALA A 92 -7.98 19.58 -7.18
CA ALA A 92 -8.70 19.35 -8.44
C ALA A 92 -9.24 20.66 -9.06
N GLU A 93 -9.57 21.66 -8.24
CA GLU A 93 -10.10 22.95 -8.72
C GLU A 93 -9.02 23.86 -9.32
N ILE A 94 -7.75 23.72 -8.92
CA ILE A 94 -6.62 24.48 -9.48
C ILE A 94 -6.08 23.92 -10.81
N GLY A 95 -6.53 22.74 -11.25
CA GLY A 95 -6.14 22.11 -12.52
C GLY A 95 -7.07 22.38 -13.71
N SER A 96 -8.23 22.99 -13.48
CA SER A 96 -9.22 23.29 -14.53
C SER A 96 -9.33 24.80 -14.74
N GLY A 97 -8.20 25.44 -15.03
CA GLY A 97 -8.12 26.89 -15.23
C GLY A 97 -7.04 27.26 -16.23
N SER A 98 -7.27 26.97 -17.51
CA SER A 98 -6.69 27.75 -18.60
C SER A 98 -7.84 28.28 -19.45
N GLY A 99 -8.30 29.46 -19.03
CA GLY A 99 -9.16 30.40 -19.73
C GLY A 99 -8.81 31.78 -19.20
#